data_AF-A0A5D6VBG0-F1
#
_entry.id   AF-A0A5D6VBG0-F1
#
_cell.length_a   1.000
_cell.length_b   1.000
_cell.length_c   1.000
_cell.angle_alpha   90.00
_cell.angle_beta   90.00
_cell.angle_gamma   90.00
#
_symmetry.space_group_name_H-M   'P 1'
#
loop_
_entity.id
_entity.type
_entity.pdbx_description
1 polymer ?
#
loop_
_entity_poly.entity_id
_entity_poly.type
_entity_poly.pdbx_seq_one_letter_code
_entity_poly.pdbx_strand_id
1 'polypeptide(L)'
;MSQSDKFDPTARTYAAQQAYLAIEQQPYDKAEQQLLEQVRRYVQTHSHQNDLRDLAGAIRELMGDAYQVGCGSCHIWIKRSPERLAVVADRLTTAYRDWFEPRVPGGPRRSIRTEQGLPVAGVLITTSTPTR
;
A
#
# COMPACT_ATOMS: atom_id res chain seq x y z
N MET A 1 19.92 28.31 24.42
CA MET A 1 19.71 28.88 23.07
C MET A 1 18.50 28.20 22.49
N SER A 2 17.35 28.87 22.47
CA SER A 2 16.08 28.32 21.99
C SER A 2 16.01 28.50 20.48
N GLN A 3 16.17 27.40 19.74
CA GLN A 3 15.96 27.39 18.30
C GLN A 3 14.44 27.38 18.08
N SER A 4 13.89 28.48 17.61
CA SER A 4 12.48 28.58 17.22
C SER A 4 12.25 27.71 15.98
N ASP A 5 11.55 26.60 16.15
CA ASP A 5 10.99 25.82 15.04
C ASP A 5 10.06 26.74 14.23
N LYS A 6 10.56 27.13 13.06
CA LYS A 6 9.87 27.99 12.11
C LYS A 6 8.76 27.14 11.48
N PHE A 7 7.53 27.30 11.97
CA PHE A 7 6.34 26.68 11.37
C PHE A 7 6.20 27.19 9.93
N ASP A 8 6.40 26.30 8.96
CA ASP A 8 6.19 26.60 7.55
C ASP A 8 4.77 26.17 7.13
N PRO A 9 3.83 27.11 6.92
CA PRO A 9 2.45 26.80 6.56
C PRO A 9 2.31 26.26 5.13
N THR A 10 3.40 26.18 4.36
CA THR A 10 3.40 25.56 3.02
C THR A 10 3.75 24.08 3.04
N ALA A 11 4.12 23.52 4.21
CA ALA A 11 4.18 22.08 4.38
C ALA A 11 2.79 21.51 4.13
N ARG A 12 2.59 20.92 2.95
CA ARG A 12 1.36 20.19 2.60
C ARG A 12 1.03 19.28 3.77
N THR A 13 -0.01 19.62 4.49
CA THR A 13 -0.48 18.84 5.63
C THR A 13 -1.18 17.63 5.03
N TYR A 14 -0.40 16.61 4.70
CA TYR A 14 -0.96 15.32 4.31
C TYR A 14 -1.73 14.79 5.52
N ALA A 15 -2.94 14.26 5.29
CA ALA A 15 -3.67 13.55 6.32
C ALA A 15 -2.77 12.45 6.90
N ALA A 16 -2.85 12.17 8.20
CA ALA A 16 -1.98 11.20 8.86
C ALA A 16 -1.93 9.89 8.07
N GLN A 17 -0.79 9.60 7.47
CA GLN A 17 -0.57 8.40 6.67
C GLN A 17 -0.17 7.27 7.62
N GLN A 18 -0.62 6.06 7.34
CA GLN A 18 -0.19 4.87 8.06
C GLN A 18 0.67 4.01 7.13
N ALA A 19 1.97 4.25 7.17
CA ALA A 19 2.94 3.53 6.35
C ALA A 19 2.88 2.03 6.65
N TYR A 20 2.82 1.22 5.59
CA TYR A 20 2.99 -0.22 5.71
C TYR A 20 3.75 -0.78 4.50
N LEU A 21 4.47 -1.88 4.72
CA LEU A 21 5.15 -2.63 3.67
C LEU A 21 4.25 -3.78 3.22
N ALA A 22 3.92 -3.81 1.93
CA ALA A 22 3.33 -4.96 1.24
C ALA A 22 4.40 -5.67 0.42
N ILE A 23 4.66 -6.93 0.76
CA ILE A 23 5.55 -7.80 0.00
C ILE A 23 4.75 -8.43 -1.14
N GLU A 24 5.14 -8.20 -2.39
CA GLU A 24 4.38 -8.70 -3.56
C GLU A 24 4.96 -10.00 -4.11
N GLN A 25 6.25 -10.24 -3.89
CA GLN A 25 6.92 -11.47 -4.30
C GLN A 25 7.49 -12.23 -3.13
N GLN A 26 7.54 -13.55 -3.30
CA GLN A 26 8.21 -14.41 -2.36
C GLN A 26 9.71 -14.06 -2.28
N PRO A 27 10.27 -13.98 -1.06
CA PRO A 27 11.69 -13.81 -0.90
C PRO A 27 12.47 -14.96 -1.56
N TYR A 28 13.59 -14.65 -2.24
CA TYR A 28 14.44 -15.63 -2.90
C TYR A 28 15.10 -16.58 -1.89
N ASP A 29 15.58 -16.01 -0.78
CA ASP A 29 16.27 -16.73 0.27
C ASP A 29 15.95 -16.16 1.67
N LYS A 30 16.57 -16.75 2.69
CA LYS A 30 16.40 -16.30 4.08
C LYS A 30 17.02 -14.93 4.33
N ALA A 31 18.05 -14.54 3.58
CA ALA A 31 18.70 -13.24 3.76
C ALA A 31 17.79 -12.12 3.27
N GLU A 32 17.19 -12.27 2.09
CA GLU A 32 16.20 -11.35 1.54
C GLU A 32 14.95 -11.27 2.43
N GLN A 33 14.51 -12.41 3.01
CA GLN A 33 13.43 -12.39 3.99
C GLN A 33 13.79 -11.54 5.22
N GLN A 34 15.00 -11.68 5.78
CA GLN A 34 15.45 -10.90 6.93
C GLN A 34 15.54 -9.40 6.60
N LEU A 35 16.02 -9.05 5.41
CA LEU A 35 16.04 -7.66 4.94
C LEU A 35 14.63 -7.08 4.87
N LEU A 36 13.68 -7.81 4.26
CA LEU A 36 12.28 -7.37 4.16
C LEU A 36 11.61 -7.25 5.53
N GLU A 37 11.92 -8.13 6.47
CA GLU A 37 11.45 -8.02 7.86
C GLU A 37 12.03 -6.79 8.57
N GLN A 38 13.31 -6.47 8.33
CA GLN A 38 13.94 -5.27 8.88
C GLN A 38 13.32 -3.99 8.31
N VAL A 39 13.06 -3.95 7.01
CA VAL A 39 12.31 -2.87 6.36
C VAL A 39 10.90 -2.77 6.93
N ARG A 40 10.19 -3.89 7.13
CA ARG A 40 8.85 -3.89 7.73
C ARG A 40 8.87 -3.26 9.13
N ARG A 41 9.82 -3.65 9.98
CA ARG A 41 9.96 -3.07 11.33
C ARG A 41 10.27 -1.58 11.26
N TYR A 42 11.17 -1.18 10.36
CA TYR A 42 11.51 0.23 10.17
C TYR A 42 10.27 1.06 9.78
N VAL A 43 9.50 0.58 8.79
CA VAL A 43 8.26 1.23 8.34
C VAL A 43 7.20 1.29 9.46
N GLN A 44 7.08 0.26 10.29
CA GLN A 44 6.15 0.26 11.42
C GLN A 44 6.52 1.29 12.50
N THR A 45 7.81 1.40 12.84
CA THR A 45 8.31 2.42 13.78
C THR A 45 8.10 3.83 13.25
N HIS A 46 8.17 4.00 11.93
CA HIS A 46 7.93 5.26 11.22
C HIS A 46 6.56 5.26 10.54
N SER A 47 5.56 4.65 11.16
CA SER A 47 4.24 4.47 10.53
C SER A 47 3.51 5.79 10.32
N HIS A 48 3.72 6.78 11.18
CA HIS A 48 3.11 8.11 11.08
C HIS A 48 4.11 9.10 10.49
N GLN A 49 4.14 9.19 9.16
CA GLN A 49 4.93 10.19 8.44
C GLN A 49 4.00 11.20 7.77
N ASN A 50 4.48 12.44 7.68
CA ASN A 50 3.84 13.46 6.86
C ASN A 50 4.05 13.18 5.37
N ASP A 51 5.17 12.57 5.01
CA ASP A 51 5.47 12.15 3.65
C ASP A 51 6.17 10.79 3.64
N LEU A 52 5.50 9.77 3.09
CA LEU A 52 6.10 8.43 2.97
C LEU A 52 7.42 8.42 2.21
N ARG A 53 7.63 9.39 1.31
CA ARG A 53 8.80 9.46 0.43
C ARG A 53 10.09 9.69 1.22
N ASP A 54 10.00 10.26 2.41
CA ASP A 54 11.13 10.49 3.31
C ASP A 54 11.75 9.16 3.79
N LEU A 55 11.00 8.06 3.76
CA LEU A 55 11.50 6.73 4.12
C LEU A 55 12.38 6.10 3.03
N ALA A 56 12.36 6.62 1.80
CA ALA A 56 13.01 5.98 0.64
C ALA A 56 14.53 5.87 0.80
N GLY A 57 15.18 6.88 1.38
CA GLY A 57 16.62 6.88 1.64
C GLY A 57 17.01 5.75 2.59
N ALA A 58 16.38 5.70 3.75
CA ALA A 58 16.64 4.67 4.76
C ALA A 58 16.31 3.26 4.26
N ILE A 59 15.22 3.09 3.50
CA ILE A 59 14.87 1.79 2.90
C ILE A 59 15.94 1.35 1.89
N ARG A 60 16.50 2.28 1.11
CA ARG A 60 17.60 1.97 0.19
C ARG A 60 18.85 1.52 0.93
N GLU A 61 19.20 2.18 2.03
CA GLU A 61 20.33 1.79 2.89
C GLU A 61 20.13 0.41 3.52
N LEU A 62 18.91 0.10 3.96
CA LEU A 62 18.56 -1.21 4.53
C LEU A 62 18.62 -2.34 3.50
N MET A 63 18.15 -2.12 2.28
CA MET A 63 18.14 -3.16 1.23
C MET A 63 19.51 -3.36 0.58
N GLY A 64 20.31 -2.30 0.48
CA GLY A 64 21.60 -2.31 -0.23
C GLY A 64 21.48 -2.22 -1.75
N ASP A 65 22.62 -2.11 -2.42
CA ASP A 65 22.72 -1.79 -3.86
C ASP A 65 22.23 -2.90 -4.80
N ALA A 66 22.00 -4.11 -4.29
CA ALA A 66 21.43 -5.22 -5.07
C ALA A 66 19.96 -4.99 -5.47
N TYR A 67 19.28 -4.05 -4.81
CA TYR A 67 17.87 -3.74 -5.04
C TYR A 67 17.69 -2.33 -5.55
N GLN A 68 16.76 -2.17 -6.49
CA GLN A 68 16.39 -0.85 -6.96
C GLN A 68 15.23 -0.35 -6.09
N VAL A 69 15.49 0.65 -5.27
CA VAL A 69 14.47 1.36 -4.48
C VAL A 69 14.15 2.66 -5.21
N GLY A 70 12.88 2.89 -5.48
CA GLY A 70 12.43 4.13 -6.09
C GLY A 70 11.14 4.64 -5.48
N CYS A 71 10.91 5.93 -5.69
CA CYS A 71 9.84 6.67 -5.07
C CYS A 71 8.88 7.19 -6.16
N GLY A 72 7.61 6.82 -6.06
CA GLY A 72 6.52 7.40 -6.84
C GLY A 72 5.86 8.56 -6.11
N SER A 73 4.75 9.08 -6.64
CA SER A 73 4.06 10.24 -6.07
C SER A 73 3.54 10.03 -4.63
N CYS A 74 3.22 8.79 -4.25
CA CYS A 74 2.62 8.47 -2.94
C CYS A 74 3.06 7.11 -2.35
N HIS A 75 4.05 6.45 -2.96
CA HIS A 75 4.51 5.13 -2.53
C HIS A 75 5.97 4.92 -2.89
N ILE A 76 6.62 3.99 -2.21
CA ILE A 76 8.00 3.55 -2.49
C ILE A 76 7.91 2.13 -3.02
N TRP A 77 8.61 1.85 -4.13
CA TRP A 77 8.72 0.51 -4.69
C TRP A 77 10.13 -0.02 -4.48
N ILE A 78 10.23 -1.33 -4.23
CA ILE A 78 11.47 -2.08 -4.12
C ILE A 78 11.44 -3.11 -5.24
N LYS A 79 12.45 -3.11 -6.11
CA LYS A 79 12.57 -4.04 -7.23
C LYS A 79 13.79 -4.94 -7.08
N ARG A 80 13.57 -6.20 -7.44
CA ARG A 80 14.61 -7.20 -7.69
C ARG A 80 14.49 -7.52 -9.18
N SER A 81 15.47 -7.07 -9.97
CA SER A 81 15.40 -7.04 -11.44
C SER A 81 14.80 -8.33 -12.05
N PRO A 82 13.81 -8.24 -12.97
CA PRO A 82 13.12 -7.05 -13.47
C PRO A 82 11.85 -6.67 -12.69
N GLU A 83 11.50 -7.42 -11.64
CA GLU A 83 10.17 -7.39 -11.05
C GLU A 83 10.10 -6.62 -9.71
N ARG A 84 8.88 -6.22 -9.32
CA ARG A 84 8.65 -5.50 -8.06
C ARG A 84 8.53 -6.51 -6.92
N LEU A 85 9.45 -6.42 -5.96
CA LEU A 85 9.53 -7.29 -4.79
C LEU A 85 8.55 -6.83 -3.70
N ALA A 86 8.49 -5.53 -3.42
CA ALA A 86 7.66 -4.97 -2.38
C ALA A 86 7.30 -3.50 -2.65
N VAL A 87 6.28 -3.01 -1.94
CA VAL A 87 5.82 -1.63 -1.98
C VAL A 87 5.54 -1.12 -0.58
N VAL A 88 6.01 0.09 -0.26
CA VAL A 88 5.60 0.83 0.94
C VAL A 88 4.57 1.87 0.51
N ALA A 89 3.40 1.80 1.13
CA ALA A 89 2.28 2.69 0.82
C ALA A 89 1.54 3.07 2.09
N ASP A 90 0.60 4.00 1.95
CA ASP A 90 -0.32 4.35 3.03
C ASP A 90 -1.47 3.35 3.06
N ARG A 91 -1.67 2.73 4.23
CA ARG A 91 -2.70 1.73 4.48
C ARG A 91 -4.12 2.29 4.37
N LEU A 92 -4.28 3.59 4.61
CA LEU A 92 -5.60 4.24 4.63
C LEU A 92 -6.11 4.56 3.21
N THR A 93 -5.19 4.82 2.28
CA THR A 93 -5.51 5.20 0.90
C THR A 93 -5.25 4.10 -0.11
N THR A 94 -4.41 3.11 0.23
CA THR A 94 -3.98 2.07 -0.71
C THR A 94 -3.99 0.69 -0.05
N ALA A 95 -4.56 -0.29 -0.75
CA ALA A 95 -4.62 -1.67 -0.28
C ALA A 95 -3.85 -2.62 -1.21
N TYR A 96 -2.52 -2.48 -1.23
CA TYR A 96 -1.62 -3.51 -1.75
C TYR A 96 -1.66 -4.74 -0.85
N ARG A 97 -1.71 -5.92 -1.46
CA ARG A 97 -1.74 -7.19 -0.74
C ARG A 97 -0.33 -7.62 -0.37
N ASP A 98 -0.18 -8.07 0.87
CA ASP A 98 1.07 -8.67 1.32
C ASP A 98 1.07 -10.18 1.04
N TRP A 99 2.21 -10.72 0.62
CA TRP A 99 2.39 -12.13 0.32
C TRP A 99 2.19 -13.03 1.54
N PHE A 100 2.50 -12.51 2.74
CA PHE A 100 2.34 -13.22 4.00
C PHE A 100 0.94 -13.09 4.60
N GLU A 101 0.06 -12.26 4.03
CA GLU A 101 -1.33 -12.24 4.47
C GLU A 101 -2.03 -13.54 4.03
N PRO A 102 -2.76 -14.22 4.94
CA PRO A 102 -3.56 -15.37 4.57
C PRO A 102 -4.48 -15.00 3.41
N ARG A 103 -4.53 -15.85 2.37
CA ARG A 103 -5.58 -15.75 1.35
C ARG A 103 -6.92 -16.05 2.03
N VAL A 104 -7.55 -15.03 2.59
CA VAL A 104 -8.97 -15.10 2.90
C VAL A 104 -9.66 -15.34 1.54
N PRO A 105 -10.47 -16.39 1.36
CA PRO A 105 -11.28 -16.56 0.17
C PRO A 105 -12.30 -15.43 0.17
N GLY A 106 -11.92 -14.31 -0.41
CA GLY A 106 -12.77 -13.13 -0.49
C GLY A 106 -13.86 -13.41 -1.49
N GLY A 107 -15.09 -13.54 -0.99
CA GLY A 107 -16.27 -13.22 -1.78
C GLY A 107 -16.11 -11.83 -2.44
N PRO A 108 -16.92 -11.54 -3.48
CA PRO A 108 -16.67 -10.45 -4.41
C PRO A 108 -16.49 -9.12 -3.67
N ARG A 109 -15.28 -8.57 -3.76
CA ARG A 109 -14.93 -7.24 -3.26
C ARG A 109 -15.79 -6.25 -4.05
N ARG A 110 -16.74 -5.58 -3.38
CA ARG A 110 -17.51 -4.50 -4.00
C ARG A 110 -16.54 -3.40 -4.41
N SER A 111 -16.27 -3.34 -5.70
CA SER A 111 -15.64 -2.20 -6.34
C SER A 111 -16.48 -0.97 -6.01
N ILE A 112 -15.90 -0.01 -5.31
CA ILE A 112 -16.49 1.32 -5.15
C ILE A 112 -16.17 2.07 -6.45
N ARG A 113 -16.71 1.57 -7.56
CA ARG A 113 -16.77 2.34 -8.78
C ARG A 113 -18.09 3.08 -8.69
N THR A 114 -18.03 4.40 -8.55
CA THR A 114 -19.15 5.30 -8.76
C THR A 114 -19.51 5.28 -10.25
N GLU A 115 -19.90 4.11 -10.75
CA GLU A 115 -20.53 3.98 -12.06
C GLU A 115 -21.97 4.40 -11.82
N GLN A 116 -22.23 5.70 -11.96
CA GLN A 116 -23.50 6.10 -12.53
C GLN A 116 -23.58 5.44 -13.91
N GLY A 117 -24.12 4.23 -13.94
CA GLY A 117 -24.25 3.37 -15.10
C GLY A 117 -25.67 2.87 -15.21
N LEU A 118 -26.42 3.56 -16.06
CA LEU A 118 -27.65 3.24 -16.79
C LEU A 118 -28.16 1.76 -16.79
N PRO A 119 -29.48 1.57 -16.98
CA PRO A 119 -30.18 0.31 -16.71
C PRO A 119 -29.79 -0.81 -17.68
N VAL A 120 -29.37 -1.95 -17.15
CA VAL A 120 -29.28 -3.20 -17.90
C VAL A 120 -30.69 -3.73 -18.13
N ALA A 121 -31.11 -3.68 -19.40
CA ALA A 121 -32.26 -4.39 -19.93
C ALA A 121 -32.05 -5.90 -19.82
N GLY A 122 -33.12 -6.63 -19.49
CA GLY A 122 -33.17 -8.08 -19.63
C GLY A 122 -33.31 -8.86 -18.32
N VAL A 123 -34.36 -8.60 -17.55
CA VAL A 123 -34.91 -9.61 -16.63
C VAL A 123 -36.35 -9.87 -17.05
N LEU A 124 -36.57 -11.05 -17.64
CA LEU A 124 -37.89 -11.60 -17.86
C LEU A 124 -38.46 -11.96 -16.49
N ILE A 125 -39.31 -11.08 -15.97
CA ILE A 125 -40.07 -11.29 -14.74
C ILE A 125 -41.22 -12.25 -15.08
N THR A 126 -41.05 -13.55 -14.82
CA THR A 126 -42.19 -14.46 -14.71
C THR A 126 -42.81 -14.27 -13.34
N THR A 127 -43.84 -13.43 -13.29
CA THR A 127 -44.74 -13.27 -12.15
C THR A 127 -45.65 -14.50 -12.04
N SER A 128 -45.50 -15.27 -10.96
CA SER A 128 -46.52 -16.22 -10.52
C SER A 128 -47.12 -15.71 -9.21
N THR A 129 -48.36 -15.22 -9.34
CA THR A 129 -49.29 -14.68 -8.34
C THR A 129 -49.58 -15.68 -7.20
N PRO A 130 -49.81 -15.23 -5.95
CA PRO A 130 -50.32 -16.09 -4.89
C PRO A 130 -51.86 -16.14 -4.92
N THR A 131 -52.43 -17.33 -4.78
CA THR A 131 -53.86 -17.49 -4.43
C THR A 131 -53.96 -18.02 -3.01
N ARG A 132 -54.80 -17.28 -2.28
CA ARG A 132 -55.32 -17.37 -0.91
C ARG A 132 -55.58 -18.77 -0.35
#